data_AF-D2V8D9-F1
#
_entry.id   AF-D2V8D9-F1
#
_cell.length_a   1.000
_cell.length_b   1.000
_cell.length_c   1.000
_cell.angle_alpha   90.00
_cell.angle_beta   90.00
_cell.angle_gamma   90.00
#
_symmetry.space_group_name_H-M   'P 1'
#
loop_
_entity.id
_entity.type
_entity.pdbx_description
1 polymer ?
#
loop_
_entity_poly.entity_id
_entity_poly.type
_entity_poly.pdbx_seq_one_letter_code
_entity_poly.pdbx_strand_id
1 'polypeptide(L)'
;MQGLVEQRFGMESLRSIEKCRELLSKNFDNFTNYTVACTYKLLSRYEMGYGRVNYSRFYLNCVKSYFDGNEPKNSFERNMKQLIRTAEIVDSHNEMGHLFVKNLPEIFEAITNLPLPDEIIKVLQQDSVNSTNYLDQMKIIEIIVNHTVQFSKEKTNSYKTEEQRKFIDNYLENFKSIFLNGLSISMLMRSGQGNELIEEAALKVTYSSETEYFPLLPIFVLPYVALASRFHLQIVKQIENGQTQQESKKNPTSVDYYEILAKDLLALRVLAKRYKRVEFSYGTMMNEMDEILKKKVEQSSQQNVEFSTTSDVATPQTTHVESSCLIDEQPLSFLLGFVNEAAQHSQPFESSNQHIAENPFHFLSEDFSQMLSPDFSFF
;
A
#
# COMPACT_ATOMS: atom_id res chain seq x y z
N MET A 1 -11.80 -4.28 -18.36
CA MET A 1 -10.51 -3.57 -18.21
C MET A 1 -10.72 -2.07 -18.01
N GLN A 2 -11.38 -1.36 -18.95
CA GLN A 2 -11.69 0.08 -18.84
C GLN A 2 -12.21 0.51 -17.46
N GLY A 3 -13.24 -0.16 -16.92
CA GLY A 3 -13.79 0.19 -15.60
C GLY A 3 -12.79 0.10 -14.42
N LEU A 4 -11.78 -0.78 -14.51
CA LEU A 4 -10.71 -0.84 -13.50
C LEU A 4 -9.70 0.30 -13.67
N VAL A 5 -9.41 0.68 -14.92
CA VAL A 5 -8.56 1.83 -15.23
C VAL A 5 -9.22 3.10 -14.71
N GLU A 6 -10.51 3.31 -15.03
CA GLU A 6 -11.32 4.41 -14.50
C GLU A 6 -11.30 4.44 -12.96
N GLN A 7 -11.54 3.30 -12.31
CA GLN A 7 -11.45 3.19 -10.85
C GLN A 7 -10.08 3.61 -10.31
N ARG A 8 -8.97 3.19 -10.95
CA ARG A 8 -7.61 3.53 -10.49
C ARG A 8 -7.26 4.99 -10.67
N PHE A 9 -7.82 5.67 -11.66
CA PHE A 9 -7.61 7.11 -11.84
C PHE A 9 -8.63 7.95 -11.06
N GLY A 10 -9.54 7.31 -10.32
CA GLY A 10 -10.61 8.00 -9.59
C GLY A 10 -11.67 8.61 -10.50
N MET A 11 -11.84 8.04 -11.69
CA MET A 11 -12.88 8.40 -12.65
C MET A 11 -14.16 7.60 -12.40
N GLU A 12 -15.29 8.13 -12.87
CA GLU A 12 -16.57 7.42 -12.81
C GLU A 12 -16.55 6.17 -13.70
N SER A 13 -16.66 5.00 -13.08
CA SER A 13 -16.49 3.70 -13.74
C SER A 13 -17.80 2.92 -13.96
N LEU A 14 -18.92 3.48 -13.50
CA LEU A 14 -20.19 2.76 -13.40
C LEU A 14 -20.68 2.28 -14.77
N ARG A 15 -20.66 3.15 -15.78
CA ARG A 15 -21.12 2.83 -17.15
C ARG A 15 -20.33 1.69 -17.77
N SER A 16 -19.00 1.73 -17.66
CA SER A 16 -18.10 0.69 -18.19
C SER A 16 -18.34 -0.67 -17.54
N ILE A 17 -18.61 -0.67 -16.23
CA ILE A 17 -18.88 -1.88 -15.47
C ILE A 17 -20.29 -2.42 -15.73
N GLU A 18 -21.30 -1.57 -15.86
CA GLU A 18 -22.66 -1.97 -16.25
C GLU A 18 -22.68 -2.63 -17.63
N LYS A 19 -22.02 -2.02 -18.60
CA LYS A 19 -21.83 -2.61 -19.94
C LYS A 19 -21.11 -3.95 -19.87
N CYS A 20 -20.06 -4.07 -19.05
CA CYS A 20 -19.36 -5.33 -18.82
C CYS A 20 -20.31 -6.43 -18.28
N ARG A 21 -21.12 -6.10 -17.27
CA ARG A 21 -22.10 -7.04 -16.70
C ARG A 21 -23.19 -7.45 -17.72
N GLU A 22 -23.66 -6.52 -18.55
CA GLU A 22 -24.63 -6.81 -19.61
C GLU A 22 -24.08 -7.76 -20.69
N LEU A 23 -22.81 -7.60 -21.06
CA LEU A 23 -22.17 -8.53 -22.00
C LEU A 23 -21.90 -9.89 -21.36
N LEU A 24 -21.54 -9.89 -20.08
CA LEU A 24 -21.23 -11.11 -19.33
C LEU A 24 -22.48 -11.93 -19.02
N SER A 25 -23.64 -11.29 -18.78
CA SER A 25 -24.91 -12.00 -18.54
C SER A 25 -25.34 -12.86 -19.73
N LYS A 26 -24.97 -12.44 -20.96
CA LYS A 26 -25.20 -13.20 -22.20
C LYS A 26 -24.27 -14.42 -22.34
N ASN A 27 -23.22 -14.50 -21.51
CA ASN A 27 -22.17 -15.53 -21.56
C ASN A 27 -22.01 -16.25 -20.21
N PHE A 28 -23.02 -16.17 -19.33
CA PHE A 28 -22.93 -16.67 -17.96
C PHE A 28 -22.63 -18.17 -17.90
N ASP A 29 -23.21 -18.96 -18.82
CA ASP A 29 -23.03 -20.42 -18.86
C ASP A 29 -21.70 -20.85 -19.50
N ASN A 30 -20.92 -19.93 -20.07
CA ASN A 30 -19.65 -20.20 -20.70
C ASN A 30 -18.48 -20.19 -19.69
N PHE A 31 -18.66 -20.79 -18.51
CA PHE A 31 -17.67 -20.77 -17.42
C PHE A 31 -16.39 -21.55 -17.71
N THR A 32 -16.35 -22.35 -18.78
CA THR A 32 -15.15 -23.03 -19.29
C THR A 32 -14.34 -22.17 -20.27
N ASN A 33 -14.80 -20.96 -20.59
CA ASN A 33 -14.10 -20.03 -21.45
C ASN A 33 -13.14 -19.16 -20.64
N TYR A 34 -11.85 -19.17 -21.00
CA TYR A 34 -10.80 -18.42 -20.30
C TYR A 34 -11.08 -16.91 -20.26
N THR A 35 -11.56 -16.32 -21.36
CA THR A 35 -11.88 -14.89 -21.44
C THR A 35 -13.04 -14.51 -20.51
N VAL A 36 -14.04 -15.39 -20.37
CA VAL A 36 -15.14 -15.21 -19.41
C VAL A 36 -14.60 -15.25 -17.97
N ALA A 37 -13.73 -16.22 -17.65
CA ALA A 37 -13.08 -16.31 -16.34
C ALA A 37 -12.21 -15.07 -16.03
N CYS A 38 -11.44 -14.57 -16.99
CA CYS A 38 -10.71 -13.31 -16.85
C CYS A 38 -11.65 -12.14 -16.56
N THR A 39 -12.79 -12.07 -17.25
CA THR A 39 -13.78 -11.00 -17.03
C THR A 39 -14.36 -11.04 -15.62
N TYR A 40 -14.72 -12.23 -15.11
CA TYR A 40 -15.12 -12.41 -13.73
C TYR A 40 -14.02 -11.99 -12.74
N LYS A 41 -12.77 -12.36 -12.99
CA LYS A 41 -11.63 -11.96 -12.15
C LYS A 41 -11.46 -10.44 -12.09
N LEU A 42 -11.61 -9.75 -13.22
CA LEU A 42 -11.53 -8.28 -13.27
C LEU A 42 -12.71 -7.62 -12.55
N LEU A 43 -13.93 -8.17 -12.68
CA LEU A 43 -15.09 -7.70 -11.92
C LEU A 43 -14.92 -7.91 -10.41
N SER A 44 -14.40 -9.07 -9.99
CA SER A 44 -14.07 -9.32 -8.58
C SER A 44 -13.16 -8.22 -8.00
N ARG A 45 -12.06 -7.89 -8.70
CA ARG A 45 -11.14 -6.81 -8.30
C ARG A 45 -11.84 -5.44 -8.21
N TYR A 46 -12.74 -5.15 -9.15
CA TYR A 46 -13.50 -3.90 -9.16
C TYR A 46 -14.40 -3.78 -7.93
N GLU A 47 -15.17 -4.84 -7.63
CA GLU A 47 -16.08 -4.87 -6.48
C GLU A 47 -15.34 -4.79 -5.16
N MET A 48 -14.15 -5.41 -5.07
CA MET A 48 -13.26 -5.27 -3.92
C MET A 48 -12.89 -3.79 -3.69
N GLY A 49 -12.52 -3.05 -4.76
CA GLY A 49 -12.29 -1.60 -4.75
C GLY A 49 -13.50 -0.77 -4.33
N TYR A 50 -14.69 -1.24 -4.69
CA TYR A 50 -15.94 -0.60 -4.32
C TYR A 50 -16.38 -0.92 -2.87
N GLY A 51 -15.78 -1.92 -2.23
CA GLY A 51 -16.17 -2.39 -0.90
C GLY A 51 -17.36 -3.37 -0.91
N ARG A 52 -17.76 -3.86 -2.08
CA ARG A 52 -18.86 -4.82 -2.26
C ARG A 52 -18.34 -6.25 -2.15
N VAL A 53 -17.88 -6.62 -0.96
CA VAL A 53 -17.18 -7.90 -0.67
C VAL A 53 -17.97 -9.12 -1.15
N ASN A 54 -19.30 -9.15 -0.95
CA ASN A 54 -20.13 -10.28 -1.41
C ASN A 54 -20.11 -10.45 -2.94
N TYR A 55 -20.15 -9.35 -3.70
CA TYR A 55 -20.04 -9.40 -5.16
C TYR A 55 -18.63 -9.77 -5.60
N SER A 56 -17.61 -9.26 -4.92
CA SER A 56 -16.21 -9.64 -5.14
C SER A 56 -16.02 -11.17 -5.03
N ARG A 57 -16.52 -11.76 -3.94
CA ARG A 57 -16.49 -13.22 -3.68
C ARG A 57 -17.28 -14.01 -4.69
N PHE A 58 -18.48 -13.55 -5.03
CA PHE A 58 -19.31 -14.19 -6.06
C PHE A 58 -18.54 -14.33 -7.36
N TYR A 59 -17.99 -13.22 -7.88
CA TYR A 59 -17.23 -13.25 -9.13
C TYR A 59 -15.96 -14.09 -9.00
N LEU A 60 -15.25 -14.02 -7.87
CA LEU A 60 -14.06 -14.84 -7.65
C LEU A 60 -14.37 -16.34 -7.67
N ASN A 61 -15.50 -16.75 -7.09
CA ASN A 61 -15.97 -18.12 -7.15
C ASN A 61 -16.30 -18.58 -8.57
N CYS A 62 -16.88 -17.71 -9.42
CA CYS A 62 -17.05 -18.02 -10.84
C CYS A 62 -15.70 -18.29 -11.53
N VAL A 63 -14.63 -17.57 -11.18
CA VAL A 63 -13.28 -17.85 -11.71
C VAL A 63 -12.75 -19.19 -11.20
N LYS A 64 -13.03 -19.57 -9.95
CA LYS A 64 -12.61 -20.89 -9.43
C LYS A 64 -13.28 -22.04 -10.16
N SER A 65 -14.55 -21.90 -10.51
CA SER A 65 -15.29 -22.90 -11.30
C SER A 65 -14.62 -23.20 -12.65
N TYR A 66 -13.89 -22.25 -13.24
CA TYR A 66 -13.06 -22.51 -14.44
C TYR A 66 -11.96 -23.56 -14.19
N PHE A 67 -11.37 -23.53 -12.99
CA PHE A 67 -10.27 -24.41 -12.58
C PHE A 67 -10.75 -25.68 -11.86
N ASP A 68 -12.05 -25.85 -11.63
CA ASP A 68 -12.58 -27.03 -10.97
C ASP A 68 -12.39 -28.27 -11.87
N GLY A 69 -11.58 -29.21 -11.41
CA GLY A 69 -11.20 -30.41 -12.18
C GLY A 69 -10.22 -30.18 -13.34
N ASN A 70 -9.71 -28.96 -13.54
CA ASN A 70 -8.79 -28.63 -14.64
C ASN A 70 -7.44 -28.09 -14.12
N GLU A 71 -6.34 -28.74 -14.50
CA GLU A 71 -5.01 -28.16 -14.29
C GLU A 71 -4.71 -27.06 -15.32
N PRO A 72 -4.00 -25.98 -14.92
CA PRO A 72 -3.60 -24.92 -15.84
C PRO A 72 -2.83 -25.47 -17.05
N LYS A 73 -3.33 -25.20 -18.24
CA LYS A 73 -2.78 -25.70 -19.51
C LYS A 73 -1.61 -24.86 -20.01
N ASN A 74 -1.53 -23.61 -19.59
CA ASN A 74 -0.51 -22.65 -20.02
C ASN A 74 -0.09 -21.72 -18.87
N SER A 75 0.90 -20.87 -19.13
CA SER A 75 1.41 -19.88 -18.17
C SER A 75 0.34 -18.90 -17.71
N PHE A 76 -0.51 -18.39 -18.61
CA PHE A 76 -1.57 -17.43 -18.29
C PHE A 76 -2.60 -17.98 -17.31
N GLU A 77 -3.03 -19.23 -17.49
CA GLU A 77 -3.92 -19.93 -16.57
C GLU A 77 -3.26 -20.16 -15.21
N ARG A 78 -1.98 -20.52 -15.19
CA ARG A 78 -1.22 -20.71 -13.95
C ARG A 78 -1.15 -19.40 -13.15
N ASN A 79 -0.86 -18.29 -13.83
CA ASN A 79 -0.85 -16.96 -13.21
C ASN A 79 -2.23 -16.57 -12.70
N MET A 80 -3.29 -16.87 -13.45
CA MET A 80 -4.66 -16.58 -13.01
C MET A 80 -5.01 -17.38 -11.74
N LYS A 81 -4.64 -18.67 -11.69
CA LYS A 81 -4.82 -19.52 -10.49
C LYS A 81 -4.08 -18.94 -9.27
N GLN A 82 -2.87 -18.41 -9.46
CA GLN A 82 -2.12 -17.72 -8.40
C GLN A 82 -2.79 -16.42 -7.95
N LEU A 83 -3.24 -15.59 -8.88
CA LEU A 83 -3.92 -14.34 -8.58
C LEU A 83 -5.24 -14.55 -7.84
N ILE A 84 -5.94 -15.66 -8.08
CA ILE A 84 -7.12 -16.05 -7.30
C ILE A 84 -6.72 -16.29 -5.85
N ARG A 85 -5.68 -17.09 -5.59
CA ARG A 85 -5.19 -17.34 -4.23
C ARG A 85 -4.83 -16.05 -3.51
N THR A 86 -4.08 -15.16 -4.15
CA THR A 86 -3.74 -13.85 -3.56
C THR A 86 -4.99 -13.01 -3.29
N ALA A 87 -5.97 -13.01 -4.19
CA ALA A 87 -7.22 -12.28 -3.99
C ALA A 87 -8.05 -12.84 -2.82
N GLU A 88 -8.09 -14.16 -2.64
CA GLU A 88 -8.75 -14.80 -1.49
C GLU A 88 -8.11 -14.38 -0.18
N ILE A 89 -6.78 -14.39 -0.12
CA ILE A 89 -6.04 -13.94 1.05
C ILE A 89 -6.32 -12.46 1.31
N VAL A 90 -6.43 -11.60 0.30
CA VAL A 90 -6.76 -10.18 0.52
C VAL A 90 -8.22 -9.99 0.97
N ASP A 91 -9.15 -10.81 0.47
CA ASP A 91 -10.59 -10.66 0.70
C ASP A 91 -11.11 -11.33 1.99
N SER A 92 -10.41 -12.35 2.50
CA SER A 92 -10.71 -12.99 3.79
C SER A 92 -10.38 -12.10 4.98
N HIS A 93 -9.51 -11.11 4.81
CA HIS A 93 -8.99 -10.29 5.89
C HIS A 93 -9.56 -8.87 5.88
N ASN A 94 -10.73 -8.71 6.52
CA ASN A 94 -11.18 -7.39 6.99
C ASN A 94 -10.42 -6.94 8.26
N GLU A 95 -9.71 -7.86 8.93
CA GLU A 95 -8.95 -7.58 10.15
C GLU A 95 -7.45 -7.48 9.89
N MET A 96 -6.88 -6.43 10.48
CA MET A 96 -5.57 -5.89 10.16
C MET A 96 -4.38 -6.73 10.63
N GLY A 97 -3.34 -6.76 9.77
CA GLY A 97 -1.96 -7.10 10.09
C GLY A 97 -1.65 -8.57 10.34
N HIS A 98 -2.12 -9.14 11.45
CA HIS A 98 -1.64 -10.47 11.87
C HIS A 98 -2.05 -11.62 10.96
N LEU A 99 -3.27 -11.56 10.40
CA LEU A 99 -3.72 -12.57 9.46
C LEU A 99 -2.92 -12.45 8.17
N PHE A 100 -2.49 -11.23 7.80
CA PHE A 100 -1.57 -11.06 6.69
C PHE A 100 -0.23 -11.77 6.97
N VAL A 101 0.33 -11.62 8.17
CA VAL A 101 1.58 -12.30 8.56
C VAL A 101 1.44 -13.82 8.46
N LYS A 102 0.34 -14.40 8.96
CA LYS A 102 0.08 -15.84 8.88
C LYS A 102 -0.02 -16.37 7.45
N ASN A 103 -0.55 -15.55 6.52
CA ASN A 103 -0.67 -15.91 5.11
C ASN A 103 0.52 -15.46 4.25
N LEU A 104 1.53 -14.81 4.84
CA LEU A 104 2.69 -14.32 4.12
C LEU A 104 3.44 -15.42 3.33
N PRO A 105 3.57 -16.68 3.84
CA PRO A 105 4.14 -17.76 3.05
C PRO A 105 3.37 -18.06 1.76
N GLU A 106 2.04 -18.12 1.83
CA GLU A 106 1.19 -18.38 0.66
C GLU A 106 1.24 -17.23 -0.35
N ILE A 107 1.29 -15.98 0.15
CA ILE A 107 1.46 -14.79 -0.70
C ILE A 107 2.83 -14.83 -1.39
N PHE A 108 3.89 -15.14 -0.64
CA PHE A 108 5.23 -15.25 -1.18
C PHE A 108 5.29 -16.31 -2.28
N GLU A 109 4.82 -17.53 -2.01
CA GLU A 109 4.81 -18.62 -2.99
C GLU A 109 3.96 -18.27 -4.21
N ALA A 110 2.80 -17.63 -4.02
CA ALA A 110 1.96 -17.18 -5.12
C ALA A 110 2.65 -16.14 -6.02
N ILE A 111 3.53 -15.32 -5.45
CA ILE A 111 4.29 -14.31 -6.21
C ILE A 111 5.55 -14.95 -6.82
N THR A 112 6.39 -15.61 -6.04
CA THR A 112 7.72 -16.06 -6.49
C THR A 112 7.71 -17.41 -7.17
N ASN A 113 6.66 -18.22 -6.99
CA ASN A 113 6.63 -19.66 -7.29
C ASN A 113 7.65 -20.46 -6.47
N LEU A 114 8.13 -19.92 -5.35
CA LEU A 114 9.08 -20.58 -4.47
C LEU A 114 8.45 -20.73 -3.08
N PRO A 115 8.53 -21.92 -2.46
CA PRO A 115 8.12 -22.08 -1.07
C PRO A 115 9.13 -21.35 -0.15
N LEU A 116 8.65 -20.88 1.00
CA LEU A 116 9.55 -20.45 2.07
C LEU A 116 10.11 -21.69 2.81
N PRO A 117 11.33 -21.59 3.38
CA PRO A 117 11.85 -22.60 4.30
C PRO A 117 10.89 -22.88 5.47
N ASP A 118 10.80 -24.15 5.89
CA ASP A 118 9.91 -24.58 6.97
C ASP A 118 10.19 -23.86 8.29
N GLU A 119 11.44 -23.50 8.57
CA GLU A 119 11.83 -22.73 9.74
C GLU A 119 11.20 -21.33 9.74
N ILE A 120 11.17 -20.68 8.58
CA ILE A 120 10.54 -19.37 8.40
C ILE A 120 9.03 -19.47 8.57
N ILE A 121 8.41 -20.49 7.94
CA ILE A 121 6.98 -20.75 8.06
C ILE A 121 6.60 -20.97 9.53
N LYS A 122 7.38 -21.77 10.26
CA LYS A 122 7.15 -22.06 11.69
C LYS A 122 7.22 -20.80 12.55
N VAL A 123 8.10 -19.85 12.25
CA VAL A 123 8.18 -18.58 12.98
C VAL A 123 6.97 -17.68 12.68
N LEU A 124 6.55 -17.60 11.43
CA LEU A 124 5.39 -16.78 11.00
C LEU A 124 4.04 -17.35 11.49
N GLN A 125 3.95 -18.66 11.70
CA GLN A 125 2.74 -19.34 12.16
C GLN A 125 2.57 -19.37 13.68
N GLN A 126 3.50 -18.80 14.45
CA GLN A 126 3.35 -18.69 15.91
C GLN A 126 2.07 -17.92 16.27
N ASP A 127 1.27 -18.46 17.19
CA ASP A 127 -0.09 -17.95 17.44
C ASP A 127 -0.16 -16.56 18.08
N SER A 128 0.90 -16.12 18.76
CA SER A 128 0.96 -14.79 19.37
C SER A 128 2.22 -14.03 18.99
N VAL A 129 2.02 -12.80 18.52
CA VAL A 129 3.07 -11.77 18.45
C VAL A 129 3.19 -11.18 19.85
N ASN A 130 4.36 -11.26 20.46
CA ASN A 130 4.65 -10.79 21.81
C ASN A 130 5.99 -10.04 21.86
N SER A 131 6.31 -9.46 23.01
CA SER A 131 7.52 -8.65 23.20
C SER A 131 8.83 -9.41 22.94
N THR A 132 8.82 -10.74 23.03
CA THR A 132 10.04 -11.56 22.86
C THR A 132 10.29 -12.02 21.43
N ASN A 133 9.26 -12.12 20.59
CA ASN A 133 9.39 -12.66 19.22
C ASN A 133 9.12 -11.65 18.11
N TYR A 134 8.52 -10.48 18.40
CA TYR A 134 8.09 -9.56 17.35
C TYR A 134 9.25 -9.04 16.49
N LEU A 135 10.43 -8.82 17.06
CA LEU A 135 11.61 -8.34 16.33
C LEU A 135 12.09 -9.37 15.31
N ASP A 136 12.15 -10.64 15.68
CA ASP A 136 12.57 -11.71 14.79
C ASP A 136 11.55 -11.93 13.67
N GLN A 137 10.26 -11.89 14.01
CA GLN A 137 9.19 -11.93 13.02
C GLN A 137 9.26 -10.73 12.05
N MET A 138 9.48 -9.51 12.55
CA MET A 138 9.61 -8.32 11.72
C MET A 138 10.80 -8.42 10.75
N LYS A 139 11.95 -8.91 11.21
CA LYS A 139 13.13 -9.14 10.36
C LYS A 139 12.85 -10.16 9.26
N ILE A 140 12.17 -11.26 9.60
CA ILE A 140 11.78 -12.29 8.62
C ILE A 140 10.82 -11.70 7.59
N ILE A 141 9.80 -10.95 8.03
CA ILE A 141 8.87 -10.25 7.14
C ILE A 141 9.61 -9.30 6.19
N GLU A 142 10.55 -8.51 6.72
CA GLU A 142 11.36 -7.59 5.93
C GLU A 142 12.17 -8.33 4.85
N ILE A 143 12.82 -9.45 5.20
CA ILE A 143 13.56 -10.29 4.25
C ILE A 143 12.63 -10.79 3.13
N ILE A 144 11.46 -11.33 3.49
CA ILE A 144 10.47 -11.85 2.53
C ILE A 144 10.00 -10.75 1.58
N VAL A 145 9.66 -9.58 2.13
CA VAL A 145 9.16 -8.44 1.34
C VAL A 145 10.26 -7.91 0.42
N ASN A 146 11.49 -7.74 0.93
CA ASN A 146 12.62 -7.31 0.11
C ASN A 146 12.89 -8.28 -1.04
N HIS A 147 12.86 -9.59 -0.79
CA HIS A 147 13.01 -10.59 -1.83
C HIS A 147 11.87 -10.52 -2.87
N THR A 148 10.63 -10.36 -2.41
CA THR A 148 9.44 -10.23 -3.28
C THR A 148 9.53 -8.99 -4.18
N VAL A 149 10.00 -7.86 -3.62
CA VAL A 149 10.21 -6.61 -4.37
C VAL A 149 11.33 -6.79 -5.39
N GLN A 150 12.46 -7.39 -5.01
CA GLN A 150 13.58 -7.64 -5.90
C GLN A 150 13.18 -8.55 -7.07
N PHE A 151 12.49 -9.65 -6.77
CA PHE A 151 11.95 -10.56 -7.79
C PHE A 151 10.99 -9.83 -8.75
N SER A 152 10.15 -8.93 -8.22
CA SER A 152 9.24 -8.13 -9.04
C SER A 152 10.01 -7.17 -9.97
N LYS A 153 11.07 -6.51 -9.46
CA LYS A 153 11.94 -5.63 -10.26
C LYS A 153 12.59 -6.40 -11.41
N GLU A 154 13.27 -7.51 -11.10
CA GLU A 154 13.97 -8.34 -12.07
C GLU A 154 13.07 -8.80 -13.21
N LYS A 155 11.86 -9.28 -12.89
CA LYS A 155 10.93 -9.74 -13.93
C LYS A 155 10.33 -8.59 -14.76
N THR A 156 10.29 -7.37 -14.23
CA THR A 156 9.83 -6.21 -15.00
C THR A 156 10.92 -5.54 -15.84
N ASN A 157 12.19 -5.72 -15.50
CA ASN A 157 13.31 -5.03 -16.13
C ASN A 157 13.68 -5.54 -17.53
N SER A 158 13.28 -6.76 -17.87
CA SER A 158 13.64 -7.43 -19.12
C SER A 158 13.13 -6.75 -20.40
N TYR A 159 12.17 -5.81 -20.30
CA TYR A 159 11.48 -5.24 -21.48
C TYR A 159 11.18 -3.74 -21.39
N LYS A 160 11.93 -2.97 -20.57
CA LYS A 160 11.55 -1.59 -20.24
C LYS A 160 12.67 -0.57 -20.49
N THR A 161 12.28 0.67 -20.79
CA THR A 161 13.22 1.81 -20.87
C THR A 161 13.74 2.16 -19.48
N GLU A 162 14.83 2.94 -19.40
CA GLU A 162 15.41 3.38 -18.12
C GLU A 162 14.42 4.17 -17.26
N GLU A 163 13.65 5.07 -17.88
CA GLU A 163 12.63 5.86 -17.20
C GLU A 163 11.52 4.99 -16.61
N GLN A 164 11.04 4.01 -17.39
CA GLN A 164 10.03 3.05 -16.93
C GLN A 164 10.55 2.21 -15.76
N ARG A 165 11.83 1.81 -15.77
CA ARG A 165 12.46 1.09 -14.65
C ARG A 165 12.52 1.96 -13.39
N LYS A 166 12.99 3.20 -13.51
CA LYS A 166 13.05 4.16 -12.39
C LYS A 166 11.67 4.39 -11.76
N PHE A 167 10.64 4.52 -12.59
CA PHE A 167 9.26 4.66 -12.13
C PHE A 167 8.80 3.44 -11.32
N ILE A 168 9.06 2.22 -11.82
CA ILE A 168 8.69 0.97 -11.13
C ILE A 168 9.45 0.82 -9.83
N ASP A 169 10.75 1.13 -9.83
CA ASP A 169 11.57 1.07 -8.62
C ASP A 169 11.01 1.99 -7.55
N ASN A 170 10.76 3.25 -7.87
CA ASN A 170 10.19 4.20 -6.91
C ASN A 170 8.79 3.80 -6.44
N TYR A 171 7.94 3.30 -7.34
CA TYR A 171 6.63 2.78 -6.97
C TYR A 171 6.73 1.59 -6.00
N LEU A 172 7.61 0.62 -6.27
CA LEU A 172 7.77 -0.57 -5.44
C LEU A 172 8.40 -0.23 -4.09
N GLU A 173 9.36 0.70 -4.06
CA GLU A 173 9.94 1.20 -2.80
C GLU A 173 8.90 1.94 -1.96
N ASN A 174 8.06 2.78 -2.58
CA ASN A 174 6.97 3.45 -1.87
C ASN A 174 5.94 2.46 -1.33
N PHE A 175 5.54 1.48 -2.16
CA PHE A 175 4.67 0.40 -1.74
C PHE A 175 5.26 -0.36 -0.54
N LYS A 176 6.53 -0.77 -0.65
CA LYS A 176 7.27 -1.47 0.41
C LYS A 176 7.30 -0.68 1.70
N SER A 177 7.59 0.62 1.63
CA SER A 177 7.65 1.52 2.79
C SER A 177 6.31 1.53 3.54
N ILE A 178 5.19 1.78 2.85
CA ILE A 178 3.86 1.82 3.49
C ILE A 178 3.50 0.45 4.06
N PHE A 179 3.78 -0.61 3.31
CA PHE A 179 3.44 -1.97 3.68
C PHE A 179 4.20 -2.44 4.94
N LEU A 180 5.53 -2.29 4.97
CA LEU A 180 6.36 -2.70 6.10
C LEU A 180 6.09 -1.87 7.35
N ASN A 181 6.00 -0.55 7.23
CA ASN A 181 5.68 0.30 8.37
C ASN A 181 4.26 0.05 8.88
N GLY A 182 3.29 -0.18 7.99
CA GLY A 182 1.94 -0.60 8.35
C GLY A 182 1.87 -1.91 9.13
N LEU A 183 2.64 -2.92 8.71
CA LEU A 183 2.78 -4.16 9.46
C LEU A 183 3.46 -3.95 10.81
N SER A 184 4.51 -3.11 10.85
CA SER A 184 5.23 -2.75 12.07
C SER A 184 4.27 -2.16 13.13
N ILE A 185 3.45 -1.18 12.75
CA ILE A 185 2.41 -0.60 13.62
C ILE A 185 1.52 -1.72 14.18
N SER A 186 1.00 -2.61 13.32
CA SER A 186 0.12 -3.68 13.76
C SER A 186 0.79 -4.70 14.69
N MET A 187 2.09 -4.97 14.51
CA MET A 187 2.83 -5.91 15.34
C MET A 187 3.22 -5.29 16.69
N LEU A 188 3.70 -4.04 16.68
CA LEU A 188 4.03 -3.27 17.89
C LEU A 188 2.81 -3.08 18.80
N MET A 189 1.64 -2.76 18.23
CA MET A 189 0.38 -2.68 18.98
C MET A 189 0.02 -4.01 19.67
N ARG A 190 0.34 -5.16 19.06
CA ARG A 190 0.04 -6.49 19.59
C ARG A 190 1.04 -6.96 20.63
N SER A 191 2.32 -6.66 20.43
CA SER A 191 3.39 -7.00 21.37
C SER A 191 3.44 -6.07 22.58
N GLY A 192 2.58 -5.04 22.62
CA GLY A 192 2.50 -4.06 23.71
C GLY A 192 3.77 -3.22 23.84
N GLN A 193 4.47 -2.98 22.72
CA GLN A 193 5.70 -2.20 22.69
C GLN A 193 5.40 -0.70 22.69
N GLY A 194 6.41 0.11 23.04
CA GLY A 194 6.26 1.54 23.31
C GLY A 194 5.64 2.34 22.16
N ASN A 195 4.81 3.32 22.54
CA ASN A 195 4.10 4.20 21.60
C ASN A 195 5.04 4.94 20.65
N GLU A 196 6.28 5.23 21.06
CA GLU A 196 7.30 5.92 20.25
C GLU A 196 7.63 5.16 18.95
N LEU A 197 7.77 3.83 19.01
CA LEU A 197 8.06 3.01 17.82
C LEU A 197 6.83 2.93 16.89
N ILE A 198 5.64 2.90 17.48
CA ILE A 198 4.37 2.90 16.74
C ILE A 198 4.22 4.23 16.01
N GLU A 199 4.54 5.32 16.70
CA GLU A 199 4.53 6.67 16.17
C GLU A 199 5.51 6.84 15.02
N GLU A 200 6.76 6.42 15.19
CA GLU A 200 7.77 6.50 14.13
C GLU A 200 7.31 5.77 12.86
N ALA A 201 6.75 4.56 13.01
CA ALA A 201 6.22 3.79 11.89
C ALA A 201 4.98 4.46 11.26
N ALA A 202 4.07 5.01 12.05
CA ALA A 202 2.89 5.74 11.58
C ALA A 202 3.28 7.01 10.79
N LEU A 203 4.28 7.76 11.29
CA LEU A 203 4.84 8.91 10.60
C LEU A 203 5.44 8.50 9.25
N LYS A 204 6.22 7.41 9.20
CA LYS A 204 6.77 6.88 7.93
C LYS A 204 5.68 6.53 6.91
N VAL A 205 4.56 5.95 7.33
CA VAL A 205 3.40 5.71 6.46
C VAL A 205 2.83 7.02 5.93
N THR A 206 2.67 8.03 6.79
CA THR A 206 2.12 9.34 6.41
C THR A 206 3.02 10.05 5.41
N TYR A 207 4.33 10.12 5.67
CA TYR A 207 5.28 10.75 4.76
C TYR A 207 5.40 10.01 3.42
N SER A 208 5.29 8.68 3.41
CA SER A 208 5.26 7.89 2.17
C SER A 208 4.03 8.21 1.30
N SER A 209 2.93 8.71 1.91
CA SER A 209 1.73 9.12 1.18
C SER A 209 1.87 10.43 0.40
N GLU A 210 2.92 11.21 0.66
CA GLU A 210 3.18 12.48 -0.03
C GLU A 210 3.89 12.30 -1.37
N THR A 211 4.27 11.06 -1.72
CA THR A 211 4.95 10.75 -2.98
C THR A 211 3.99 10.74 -4.18
N GLU A 212 4.48 11.07 -5.37
CA GLU A 212 3.70 11.04 -6.62
C GLU A 212 3.19 9.62 -6.98
N TYR A 213 3.79 8.58 -6.41
CA TYR A 213 3.41 7.18 -6.62
C TYR A 213 2.26 6.73 -5.73
N PHE A 214 1.98 7.44 -4.63
CA PHE A 214 0.93 7.09 -3.67
C PHE A 214 -0.46 6.94 -4.33
N PRO A 215 -0.90 7.86 -5.21
CA PRO A 215 -2.17 7.73 -5.92
C PRO A 215 -2.26 6.51 -6.85
N LEU A 216 -1.18 5.75 -7.06
CA LEU A 216 -1.18 4.54 -7.89
C LEU A 216 -1.25 3.27 -7.06
N LEU A 217 -1.03 3.35 -5.76
CA LEU A 217 -0.94 2.20 -4.88
C LEU A 217 -2.22 1.35 -4.89
N PRO A 218 -2.09 0.03 -4.73
CA PRO A 218 -3.21 -0.88 -4.84
C PRO A 218 -4.06 -0.86 -3.56
N ILE A 219 -5.32 -1.31 -3.66
CA ILE A 219 -6.29 -1.26 -2.54
C ILE A 219 -5.77 -1.89 -1.24
N PHE A 220 -4.85 -2.85 -1.29
CA PHE A 220 -4.31 -3.50 -0.09
C PHE A 220 -3.40 -2.61 0.76
N VAL A 221 -2.99 -1.43 0.29
CA VAL A 221 -2.30 -0.45 1.16
C VAL A 221 -3.26 0.29 2.09
N LEU A 222 -4.55 0.36 1.70
CA LEU A 222 -5.55 1.14 2.40
C LEU A 222 -5.62 0.84 3.90
N PRO A 223 -5.63 -0.43 4.33
CA PRO A 223 -5.76 -0.73 5.75
C PRO A 223 -4.57 -0.15 6.55
N TYR A 224 -3.34 -0.23 6.03
CA TYR A 224 -2.14 0.31 6.67
C TYR A 224 -2.15 1.85 6.79
N VAL A 225 -2.58 2.55 5.74
CA VAL A 225 -2.78 4.00 5.79
C VAL A 225 -3.80 4.35 6.86
N ALA A 226 -4.95 3.66 6.87
CA ALA A 226 -5.99 3.91 7.88
C ALA A 226 -5.54 3.60 9.31
N LEU A 227 -4.60 2.68 9.52
CA LEU A 227 -4.03 2.39 10.84
C LEU A 227 -3.14 3.52 11.35
N ALA A 228 -2.24 4.01 10.50
CA ALA A 228 -1.39 5.16 10.82
C ALA A 228 -2.25 6.39 11.14
N SER A 229 -3.23 6.68 10.27
CA SER A 229 -4.13 7.81 10.48
C SER A 229 -4.96 7.68 11.76
N ARG A 230 -5.40 6.46 12.11
CA ARG A 230 -6.10 6.23 13.38
C ARG A 230 -5.19 6.49 14.58
N PHE A 231 -3.92 6.08 14.51
CA PHE A 231 -2.96 6.30 15.59
C PHE A 231 -2.73 7.80 15.82
N HIS A 232 -2.45 8.56 14.75
CA HIS A 232 -2.28 10.01 14.85
C HIS A 232 -3.55 10.74 15.32
N LEU A 233 -4.74 10.29 14.90
CA LEU A 233 -6.00 10.82 15.42
C LEU A 233 -6.12 10.64 16.94
N GLN A 234 -5.68 9.50 17.49
CA GLN A 234 -5.68 9.30 18.95
C GLN A 234 -4.71 10.25 19.66
N ILE A 235 -3.52 10.50 19.10
CA ILE A 235 -2.56 11.47 19.65
C ILE A 235 -3.20 12.87 19.69
N VAL A 236 -3.81 13.32 18.60
CA VAL A 236 -4.46 14.65 18.56
C VAL A 236 -5.59 14.75 19.58
N LYS A 237 -6.40 13.71 19.76
CA LYS A 237 -7.42 13.69 20.83
C LYS A 237 -6.83 13.76 22.23
N GLN A 238 -5.71 13.07 22.49
CA GLN A 238 -5.02 13.17 23.77
C GLN A 238 -4.49 14.59 24.03
N ILE A 239 -4.03 15.28 22.98
CA ILE A 239 -3.63 16.69 23.04
C ILE A 239 -4.83 17.59 23.35
N GLU A 240 -5.96 17.44 22.65
CA GLU A 240 -7.18 18.23 22.91
C GLU A 240 -7.72 18.04 24.33
N ASN A 241 -7.56 16.85 24.90
CA ASN A 241 -7.97 16.52 26.26
C ASN A 241 -6.95 16.96 27.33
N GLY A 242 -5.82 17.55 26.94
CA GLY A 242 -4.75 17.95 27.86
C GLY A 242 -4.00 16.78 28.50
N GLN A 243 -4.15 15.56 27.98
CA GLN A 243 -3.45 14.36 28.48
C GLN A 243 -2.00 14.32 28.02
N THR A 244 -1.74 14.84 26.82
CA THR A 244 -0.40 14.98 26.26
C THR A 244 -0.15 16.46 26.03
N GLN A 245 0.88 17.01 26.67
CA GLN A 245 1.34 18.35 26.30
C GLN A 245 2.02 18.21 24.94
N GLN A 246 1.51 18.93 23.93
CA GLN A 246 2.29 19.14 22.72
C GLN A 246 3.59 19.80 23.18
N GLU A 247 4.72 19.08 23.05
CA GLU A 247 6.02 19.62 23.45
C GLU A 247 6.15 21.00 22.83
N SER A 248 6.26 22.01 23.70
CA SER A 248 6.21 23.40 23.27
C SER A 248 7.23 23.63 22.15
N LYS A 249 6.89 24.49 21.18
CA LYS A 249 7.64 24.90 19.95
C LYS A 249 9.13 25.28 20.14
N LYS A 250 9.70 25.14 21.34
CA LYS A 250 11.10 25.34 21.66
C LYS A 250 12.00 24.19 21.18
N ASN A 251 11.46 22.99 20.97
CA ASN A 251 12.20 21.91 20.33
C ASN A 251 11.96 21.97 18.82
N PRO A 252 12.97 22.27 17.99
CA PRO A 252 12.83 22.26 16.52
C PRO A 252 12.48 20.87 15.96
N THR A 253 12.54 19.82 16.79
CA THR A 253 12.18 18.44 16.48
C THR A 253 10.74 18.08 16.88
N SER A 254 9.93 19.02 17.42
CA SER A 254 8.56 18.71 17.84
C SER A 254 7.67 18.45 16.61
N VAL A 255 7.03 17.30 16.55
CA VAL A 255 6.07 16.95 15.49
C VAL A 255 4.77 17.73 15.68
N ASP A 256 4.31 18.42 14.63
CA ASP A 256 2.97 19.03 14.63
C ASP A 256 1.92 18.00 14.20
N TYR A 257 1.31 17.31 15.17
CA TYR A 257 0.33 16.27 14.87
C TYR A 257 -0.95 16.78 14.20
N TYR A 258 -1.27 18.08 14.27
CA TYR A 258 -2.39 18.61 13.48
C TYR A 258 -2.02 18.65 11.99
N GLU A 259 -0.77 18.98 11.66
CA GLU A 259 -0.27 18.89 10.28
C GLU A 259 -0.24 17.43 9.80
N ILE A 260 0.28 16.52 10.63
CA ILE A 260 0.30 15.09 10.32
C ILE A 260 -1.13 14.56 10.07
N LEU A 261 -2.09 14.93 10.93
CA LEU A 261 -3.49 14.52 10.78
C LEU A 261 -4.12 15.08 9.48
N ALA A 262 -3.74 16.30 9.08
CA ALA A 262 -4.18 16.87 7.81
C ALA A 262 -3.62 16.10 6.60
N LYS A 263 -2.36 15.65 6.67
CA LYS A 263 -1.73 14.80 5.64
C LYS A 263 -2.41 13.43 5.55
N ASP A 264 -2.69 12.82 6.69
CA ASP A 264 -3.45 11.57 6.79
C ASP A 264 -4.84 11.68 6.14
N LEU A 265 -5.59 12.74 6.46
CA LEU A 265 -6.90 12.99 5.88
C LEU A 265 -6.82 13.19 4.36
N LEU A 266 -5.79 13.89 3.87
CA LEU A 266 -5.53 14.05 2.44
C LEU A 266 -5.24 12.71 1.77
N ALA A 267 -4.38 11.87 2.36
CA ALA A 267 -4.04 10.55 1.86
C ALA A 267 -5.28 9.66 1.71
N LEU A 268 -6.14 9.63 2.74
CA LEU A 268 -7.42 8.90 2.70
C LEU A 268 -8.36 9.47 1.63
N ARG A 269 -8.44 10.79 1.46
CA ARG A 269 -9.25 11.42 0.39
C ARG A 269 -8.73 11.06 -1.01
N VAL A 270 -7.41 11.01 -1.21
CA VAL A 270 -6.81 10.55 -2.48
C VAL A 270 -7.21 9.10 -2.78
N LEU A 271 -7.13 8.21 -1.79
CA LEU A 271 -7.57 6.82 -1.95
C LEU A 271 -9.09 6.71 -2.14
N ALA A 272 -9.90 7.54 -1.48
CA ALA A 272 -11.37 7.54 -1.58
C ALA A 272 -11.89 7.89 -2.98
N LYS A 273 -11.16 8.74 -3.72
CA LYS A 273 -11.47 9.02 -5.14
C LYS A 273 -11.44 7.74 -5.98
N ARG A 274 -10.53 6.82 -5.66
CA ARG A 274 -10.27 5.58 -6.43
C ARG A 274 -11.08 4.40 -5.91
N TYR A 275 -11.15 4.26 -4.60
CA TYR A 275 -11.73 3.10 -3.93
C TYR A 275 -12.89 3.56 -3.05
N LYS A 276 -14.13 3.31 -3.49
CA LYS A 276 -15.33 3.62 -2.70
C LYS A 276 -15.40 2.90 -1.36
N ARG A 277 -14.64 1.81 -1.20
CA ARG A 277 -14.42 1.15 0.09
C ARG A 277 -13.89 2.09 1.18
N VAL A 278 -13.09 3.12 0.83
CA VAL A 278 -12.53 4.04 1.83
C VAL A 278 -13.64 4.80 2.54
N GLU A 279 -14.57 5.39 1.78
CA GLU A 279 -15.71 6.14 2.32
C GLU A 279 -16.58 5.23 3.20
N PHE A 280 -16.82 3.99 2.75
CA PHE A 280 -17.62 3.02 3.49
C PHE A 280 -16.96 2.55 4.81
N SER A 281 -15.67 2.21 4.77
CA SER A 281 -14.97 1.60 5.90
C SER A 281 -14.39 2.63 6.88
N TYR A 282 -14.07 3.84 6.41
CA TYR A 282 -13.32 4.83 7.17
C TYR A 282 -13.96 6.24 7.15
N GLY A 283 -15.13 6.41 6.53
CA GLY A 283 -15.80 7.71 6.43
C GLY A 283 -16.04 8.40 7.78
N THR A 284 -16.45 7.65 8.82
CA THR A 284 -16.61 8.20 10.17
C THR A 284 -15.31 8.77 10.73
N MET A 285 -14.19 8.04 10.57
CA MET A 285 -12.87 8.49 11.03
C MET A 285 -12.41 9.73 10.26
N MET A 286 -12.64 9.77 8.94
CA MET A 286 -12.30 10.93 8.10
C MET A 286 -13.11 12.18 8.48
N ASN A 287 -14.40 12.03 8.80
CA ASN A 287 -15.24 13.14 9.24
C ASN A 287 -14.75 13.70 10.58
N GLU A 288 -14.40 12.82 11.51
CA GLU A 288 -13.86 13.22 12.81
C GLU A 288 -12.52 13.97 12.68
N MET A 289 -11.63 13.52 11.79
CA MET A 289 -10.40 14.27 11.46
C MET A 289 -10.71 15.67 10.93
N ASP A 290 -11.67 15.78 10.02
CA ASP A 290 -12.06 17.06 9.40
C ASP A 290 -12.65 18.04 10.43
N GLU A 291 -13.46 17.56 11.37
CA GLU A 291 -14.04 18.35 12.47
C GLU A 291 -12.96 18.90 13.41
N ILE A 292 -12.02 18.06 13.85
CA ILE A 292 -10.90 18.48 14.72
C ILE A 292 -10.04 19.54 14.01
N LEU A 293 -9.71 19.33 12.73
CA LEU A 293 -8.89 20.26 11.96
C LEU A 293 -9.60 21.60 11.74
N LYS A 294 -10.92 21.60 11.49
CA LYS A 294 -11.72 22.84 11.39
C LYS A 294 -11.72 23.64 12.69
N LYS A 295 -11.99 22.97 13.82
CA LYS A 295 -11.97 23.57 15.15
C LYS A 295 -10.60 24.20 15.47
N LYS A 296 -9.50 23.54 15.06
CA LYS A 296 -8.15 24.08 15.24
C LYS A 296 -7.94 25.40 14.48
N VAL A 297 -8.41 25.48 13.24
CA VAL A 297 -8.33 26.72 12.41
C VAL A 297 -9.14 27.86 13.04
N GLU A 298 -10.34 27.56 13.54
CA GLU A 298 -11.21 28.54 14.22
C GLU A 298 -10.55 29.09 15.50
N GLN A 299 -9.96 28.22 16.33
CA GLN A 299 -9.26 28.62 17.55
C GLN A 299 -8.03 29.49 17.26
N SER A 300 -7.24 29.14 16.25
CA SER A 300 -6.08 29.95 15.84
C SER A 300 -6.48 31.32 15.30
N SER A 301 -7.67 31.44 14.69
CA SER A 301 -8.19 32.72 14.21
C SER A 301 -8.59 33.65 15.37
N GLN A 302 -9.16 33.10 16.45
CA GLN A 302 -9.55 33.88 17.63
C GLN A 302 -8.35 34.44 18.41
N GLN A 303 -7.27 33.66 18.56
CA GLN A 303 -6.07 34.10 19.28
C GLN A 303 -5.34 35.29 18.62
N ASN A 304 -5.41 35.41 17.29
CA ASN A 304 -4.75 36.51 16.58
C ASN A 304 -5.50 37.85 16.70
N VAL A 305 -6.82 37.82 16.96
CA VAL A 305 -7.63 39.04 17.11
C VAL A 305 -7.33 39.73 18.44
N GLU A 306 -7.15 38.97 19.52
CA GLU A 306 -6.90 39.54 20.85
C GLU A 306 -5.52 40.23 20.97
N PHE A 307 -4.52 39.77 20.22
CA PHE A 307 -3.18 40.38 20.24
C PHE A 307 -3.10 41.73 19.50
N SER A 308 -4.05 42.01 18.59
CA SER A 308 -4.04 43.23 17.77
C SER A 308 -4.64 44.46 18.48
N THR A 309 -5.34 44.29 19.61
CA THR A 309 -6.02 45.39 20.32
C THR A 309 -5.17 46.13 21.36
N THR A 310 -3.88 45.79 21.53
CA THR A 310 -3.03 46.36 22.61
C THR A 310 -1.74 47.04 22.15
N SER A 311 -1.59 47.39 20.87
CA SER A 311 -0.37 48.07 20.38
C SER A 311 -0.64 49.48 19.88
N ASP A 312 -0.81 50.40 20.82
CA ASP A 312 -0.51 51.82 20.59
C ASP A 312 0.94 52.11 21.03
N VAL A 313 1.71 52.62 20.08
CA VAL A 313 2.98 53.39 20.21
C VAL A 313 4.24 52.65 20.68
N ALA A 314 5.04 52.12 19.74
CA ALA A 314 6.50 52.18 19.80
C ALA A 314 7.18 51.93 18.44
N THR A 315 8.18 52.76 18.15
CA THR A 315 8.96 52.97 16.92
C THR A 315 9.89 51.80 16.55
N PRO A 316 10.18 51.52 15.26
CA PRO A 316 10.92 50.33 14.84
C PRO A 316 12.45 50.50 14.87
N GLN A 317 13.17 49.48 15.35
CA GLN A 317 14.60 49.28 15.11
C GLN A 317 14.83 47.95 14.38
N THR A 318 15.64 48.03 13.33
CA THR A 318 15.96 46.96 12.38
C THR A 318 17.26 46.27 12.77
N THR A 319 17.28 44.94 12.82
CA THR A 319 18.52 44.14 12.82
C THR A 319 18.37 42.84 12.06
N HIS A 320 19.31 42.64 11.14
CA HIS A 320 19.50 41.49 10.24
C HIS A 320 20.39 40.43 10.90
N VAL A 321 20.04 39.15 10.80
CA VAL A 321 20.99 38.03 10.98
C VAL A 321 20.64 36.86 10.05
N GLU A 322 21.63 36.39 9.29
CA GLU A 322 21.63 35.18 8.45
C GLU A 322 22.16 33.98 9.25
N SER A 323 21.71 32.76 8.92
CA SER A 323 22.40 31.53 9.31
C SER A 323 22.14 30.37 8.35
N SER A 324 23.21 29.67 8.00
CA SER A 324 23.27 28.47 7.19
C SER A 324 23.76 27.28 8.03
N CYS A 325 23.33 26.07 7.71
CA CYS A 325 23.97 24.85 8.19
C CYS A 325 23.76 23.70 7.19
N LEU A 326 24.85 23.00 6.85
CA LEU A 326 24.92 21.78 6.04
C LEU A 326 25.37 20.65 6.96
N ILE A 327 24.76 19.47 6.84
CA ILE A 327 25.23 18.23 7.49
C ILE A 327 25.39 17.15 6.42
N ASP A 328 26.52 16.46 6.52
CA ASP A 328 27.08 15.44 5.64
C ASP A 328 26.89 14.06 6.29
N GLU A 329 26.46 13.04 5.55
CA GLU A 329 26.28 11.66 6.04
C GLU A 329 27.32 10.72 5.42
N GLN A 330 27.89 9.82 6.24
CA GLN A 330 28.71 8.68 5.77
C GLN A 330 27.97 7.34 5.94
N PRO A 331 28.23 6.32 5.09
CA PRO A 331 27.47 5.08 5.09
C PRO A 331 28.13 3.91 5.84
N LEU A 332 27.28 3.08 6.44
CA LEU A 332 27.57 1.80 7.10
C LEU A 332 27.79 0.68 6.07
N SER A 333 29.03 0.27 5.88
CA SER A 333 29.48 -0.70 4.85
C SER A 333 29.50 -2.19 5.30
N PHE A 334 28.77 -2.57 6.35
CA PHE A 334 28.94 -3.90 6.96
C PHE A 334 27.84 -4.94 6.63
N LEU A 335 26.74 -4.58 5.94
CA LEU A 335 25.58 -5.49 5.75
C LEU A 335 25.51 -6.21 4.38
N LEU A 336 26.50 -6.04 3.50
CA LEU A 336 26.52 -6.64 2.16
C LEU A 336 26.88 -8.14 2.09
N GLY A 337 27.21 -8.78 3.23
CA GLY A 337 27.70 -10.16 3.26
C GLY A 337 26.65 -11.26 3.01
N PHE A 338 25.38 -11.03 3.37
CA PHE A 338 24.35 -12.09 3.34
C PHE A 338 23.57 -12.17 2.02
N VAL A 339 23.64 -11.15 1.17
CA VAL A 339 22.88 -11.09 -0.10
C VAL A 339 23.57 -11.88 -1.24
N ASN A 340 24.88 -12.15 -1.12
CA ASN A 340 25.65 -12.79 -2.20
C ASN A 340 25.59 -14.33 -2.22
N GLU A 341 25.16 -14.99 -1.15
CA GLU A 341 25.14 -16.46 -1.09
C GLU A 341 23.89 -17.07 -1.76
N ALA A 342 22.78 -16.33 -1.83
CA ALA A 342 21.56 -16.75 -2.53
C ALA A 342 21.65 -16.57 -4.07
N ALA A 343 22.60 -15.78 -4.56
CA ALA A 343 22.82 -15.53 -5.99
C ALA A 343 23.69 -16.61 -6.68
N GLN A 344 24.32 -17.51 -5.92
CA GLN A 344 25.27 -18.49 -6.46
C GLN A 344 24.66 -19.85 -6.83
N HIS A 345 23.33 -20.03 -6.75
CA HIS A 345 22.65 -21.28 -7.14
C HIS A 345 21.65 -21.13 -8.30
N SER A 346 21.58 -19.97 -8.95
CA SER A 346 20.90 -19.83 -10.24
C SER A 346 21.86 -20.18 -11.37
N GLN A 347 21.77 -21.40 -11.91
CA GLN A 347 22.49 -21.74 -13.14
C GLN A 347 22.01 -20.85 -14.31
N PRO A 348 22.91 -20.43 -15.21
CA PRO A 348 22.52 -19.71 -16.41
C PRO A 348 21.74 -20.62 -17.34
N PHE A 349 20.53 -20.20 -17.72
CA PHE A 349 19.74 -20.83 -18.79
C PHE A 349 20.51 -20.70 -20.11
N GLU A 350 21.02 -21.82 -20.63
CA GLU A 350 21.56 -21.88 -21.99
C GLU A 350 20.43 -21.66 -23.00
N SER A 351 20.63 -20.67 -23.86
CA SER A 351 19.70 -20.26 -24.91
C SER A 351 19.76 -21.21 -26.10
N SER A 352 18.76 -22.09 -26.20
CA SER A 352 18.40 -22.70 -27.47
C SER A 352 17.35 -21.82 -28.16
N ASN A 353 17.70 -21.38 -29.37
CA ASN A 353 16.85 -20.59 -30.25
C ASN A 353 15.51 -21.29 -30.55
N GLN A 354 14.46 -20.46 -30.70
CA GLN A 354 13.06 -20.78 -31.06
C GLN A 354 12.15 -21.21 -29.90
N HIS A 355 11.62 -20.22 -29.17
CA HIS A 355 10.17 -19.96 -29.05
C HIS A 355 9.98 -18.69 -28.22
N ILE A 356 8.98 -17.88 -28.60
CA ILE A 356 8.57 -16.66 -27.91
C ILE A 356 8.33 -16.98 -26.43
N ALA A 357 9.20 -16.49 -25.55
CA ALA A 357 9.03 -16.61 -24.11
C ALA A 357 7.97 -15.61 -23.64
N GLU A 358 6.74 -16.08 -23.46
CA GLU A 358 5.60 -15.25 -23.06
C GLU A 358 5.57 -15.03 -21.55
N ASN A 359 5.41 -13.74 -21.19
CA ASN A 359 5.65 -13.16 -19.88
C ASN A 359 4.51 -13.46 -18.86
N PRO A 360 4.81 -14.15 -17.73
CA PRO A 360 3.80 -14.47 -16.73
C PRO A 360 3.45 -13.34 -15.73
N PHE A 361 4.03 -12.14 -15.79
CA PHE A 361 3.57 -10.96 -15.03
C PHE A 361 3.00 -9.85 -15.88
N HIS A 362 2.22 -10.23 -16.88
CA HIS A 362 1.33 -9.33 -17.61
C HIS A 362 0.34 -8.56 -16.71
N PHE A 363 0.35 -8.65 -15.38
CA PHE A 363 -0.59 -7.95 -14.49
C PHE A 363 0.01 -6.76 -13.75
N LEU A 364 1.19 -6.87 -13.11
CA LEU A 364 1.95 -5.66 -12.80
C LEU A 364 2.39 -5.02 -14.12
N SER A 365 2.78 -5.80 -15.13
CA SER A 365 3.11 -5.23 -16.43
C SER A 365 1.92 -4.83 -17.30
N GLU A 366 0.66 -5.27 -17.16
CA GLU A 366 -0.48 -4.55 -17.80
C GLU A 366 -0.79 -3.28 -17.03
N ASP A 367 -0.76 -3.36 -15.70
CA ASP A 367 -0.99 -2.22 -14.83
C ASP A 367 0.07 -1.12 -15.09
N PHE A 368 1.29 -1.48 -15.51
CA PHE A 368 2.37 -0.55 -15.91
C PHE A 368 2.50 -0.32 -17.42
N SER A 369 2.32 -1.32 -18.29
CA SER A 369 2.50 -1.21 -19.75
C SER A 369 1.38 -0.39 -20.39
N GLN A 370 0.21 -0.29 -19.75
CA GLN A 370 -0.85 0.63 -20.19
C GLN A 370 -0.62 2.06 -19.68
N MET A 371 0.03 2.23 -18.52
CA MET A 371 0.42 3.55 -18.01
C MET A 371 1.64 4.14 -18.74
N LEU A 372 2.46 3.29 -19.35
CA LEU A 372 3.73 3.66 -19.99
C LEU A 372 3.73 3.38 -21.50
N SER A 373 2.55 3.17 -22.10
CA SER A 373 2.39 3.03 -23.55
C SER A 373 2.54 4.40 -24.24
N PRO A 374 3.38 4.54 -25.27
CA PRO A 374 3.53 5.79 -26.04
C PRO A 374 2.27 6.20 -26.81
N ASP A 375 1.26 5.32 -26.92
CA ASP A 375 0.00 5.60 -27.60
C ASP A 375 -1.04 6.34 -26.73
N PHE A 376 -0.72 6.66 -25.47
CA PHE A 376 -1.51 7.59 -24.65
C PHE A 376 -1.09 9.05 -24.92
N SER A 377 -1.15 9.45 -26.19
CA SER A 377 -1.11 10.86 -26.58
C SER A 377 -2.55 11.40 -26.66
N PHE A 378 -2.85 12.34 -25.77
CA PHE A 378 -4.02 13.24 -25.80
C PHE A 378 -5.43 12.62 -25.81
N PHE A 379 -6.08 12.69 -24.64
CA PHE A 379 -7.35 13.42 -24.54
C PHE A 379 -7.17 14.60 -23.60
#